data_AF-A0A4Z1BNS1-F1
#
_entry.id   AF-A0A4Z1BNS1-F1
#
_cell.length_a   1.000
_cell.length_b   1.000
_cell.length_c   1.000
_cell.angle_alpha   90.00
_cell.angle_beta   90.00
_cell.angle_gamma   90.00
#
_symmetry.space_group_name_H-M   'P 1'
#
loop_
_entity.id
_entity.type
_entity.pdbx_description
1 polymer ?
#
loop_
_entity_poly.entity_id
_entity_poly.type
_entity_poly.pdbx_seq_one_letter_code
_entity_poly.pdbx_strand_id
1 'polypeptide(L)'
;MANEPIQDGDPTLGKLVMDAQRDLSTLISKEIQLAKSEIKVSVKHGGVGIGLFAGAAFLGLLAIIMLSVAIAYFIHWNGQGLDLHWAFLIVFALYVLIAGLLALVGIKQVKQVKAPERAIEQGRQIPQALKGRG
;
A
#
# COMPACT_ATOMS: atom_id res chain seq x y z
N MET A 1 70.53 20.51 -29.12
CA MET A 1 70.11 20.33 -27.72
C MET A 1 68.61 20.11 -27.76
N ALA A 2 68.16 18.87 -27.58
CA ALA A 2 66.75 18.50 -27.63
C ALA A 2 66.13 18.70 -26.23
N ASN A 3 65.07 19.49 -26.14
CA ASN A 3 64.23 19.58 -24.95
C ASN A 3 63.15 18.51 -25.06
N GLU A 4 63.31 17.40 -24.35
CA GLU A 4 62.22 16.44 -24.12
C GLU A 4 61.36 16.90 -22.94
N PRO A 5 60.02 16.99 -23.08
CA PRO A 5 59.14 17.25 -21.95
C PRO A 5 59.06 15.99 -21.07
N ILE A 6 59.41 16.13 -19.81
CA ILE A 6 59.28 15.10 -18.77
C ILE A 6 57.80 14.70 -18.66
N GLN A 7 57.48 13.45 -18.96
CA GLN A 7 56.19 12.85 -18.60
C GLN A 7 56.25 12.43 -17.12
N ASP A 8 55.59 13.20 -16.26
CA ASP A 8 55.35 12.83 -14.87
C ASP A 8 54.36 11.65 -14.81
N GLY A 9 54.90 10.43 -14.78
CA GLY A 9 54.16 9.18 -14.86
C GLY A 9 54.12 8.42 -13.55
N ASP A 10 53.41 8.95 -12.54
CA ASP A 10 52.80 8.15 -11.46
C ASP A 10 51.63 8.95 -10.85
N PRO A 11 50.42 8.38 -10.73
CA PRO A 11 49.31 9.08 -10.08
C PRO A 11 49.68 9.35 -8.61
N THR A 12 49.78 10.64 -8.27
CA THR A 12 50.04 11.06 -6.89
C THR A 12 48.95 10.52 -5.96
N LEU A 13 49.29 10.20 -4.71
CA LEU A 13 48.33 9.72 -3.70
C LEU A 13 47.11 10.66 -3.56
N GLY A 14 47.32 11.97 -3.76
CA GLY A 14 46.25 12.96 -3.80
C GLY A 14 45.27 12.76 -4.96
N LYS A 15 45.75 12.36 -6.14
CA LYS A 15 44.91 12.07 -7.31
C LYS A 15 44.05 10.82 -7.09
N LEU A 16 44.63 9.76 -6.50
CA LEU A 16 43.90 8.52 -6.19
C LEU A 16 42.77 8.74 -5.16
N VAL A 17 43.01 9.56 -4.13
CA VAL A 17 41.98 9.91 -3.14
C VAL A 17 40.87 10.75 -3.76
N MET A 18 41.22 11.71 -4.63
CA MET A 18 40.24 12.52 -5.36
C MET A 18 39.39 11.67 -6.32
N ASP A 19 40.00 10.71 -7.02
CA ASP A 19 39.30 9.80 -7.92
C ASP A 19 38.35 8.87 -7.12
N ALA A 20 38.79 8.30 -5.98
CA ALA A 20 37.95 7.48 -5.12
C ALA A 20 36.76 8.25 -4.51
N GLN A 21 36.95 9.51 -4.11
CA GLN A 21 35.87 10.37 -3.64
C GLN A 21 34.86 10.65 -4.76
N ARG A 22 35.34 10.85 -6.00
CA ARG A 22 34.48 11.07 -7.16
C ARG A 22 33.67 9.83 -7.52
N ASP A 23 34.27 8.65 -7.43
CA ASP A 23 33.58 7.38 -7.65
C ASP A 23 32.52 7.13 -6.59
N LEU A 24 32.81 7.38 -5.31
CA LEU A 24 31.83 7.26 -4.24
C LEU A 24 30.65 8.22 -4.43
N SER A 25 30.92 9.48 -4.78
CA SER A 25 29.87 10.47 -5.11
C SER A 25 29.01 9.99 -6.28
N THR A 26 29.64 9.38 -7.29
CA THR A 26 28.96 8.80 -8.45
C THR A 26 28.07 7.63 -8.04
N LEU A 27 28.53 6.72 -7.18
CA LEU A 27 27.73 5.61 -6.67
C LEU A 27 26.50 6.09 -5.89
N ILE A 28 26.70 7.04 -4.96
CA ILE A 28 25.59 7.62 -4.18
C ILE A 28 24.54 8.24 -5.10
N SER A 29 24.98 9.00 -6.11
CA SER A 29 24.05 9.60 -7.07
C SER A 29 23.27 8.55 -7.88
N LYS A 30 23.91 7.44 -8.24
CA LYS A 30 23.27 6.31 -8.94
C LYS A 30 22.24 5.62 -8.06
N GLU A 31 22.56 5.38 -6.79
CA GLU A 31 21.62 4.75 -5.85
C GLU A 31 20.39 5.62 -5.61
N ILE A 32 20.58 6.95 -5.51
CA ILE A 32 19.48 7.90 -5.42
C ILE A 32 18.63 7.89 -6.70
N GLN A 33 19.26 7.84 -7.88
CA GLN A 33 18.53 7.76 -9.15
C GLN A 33 17.72 6.46 -9.25
N LEU A 34 18.30 5.33 -8.82
CA LEU A 34 17.64 4.04 -8.80
C LEU A 34 16.44 4.06 -7.85
N ALA A 35 16.65 4.46 -6.59
CA ALA A 35 15.59 4.59 -5.60
C ALA A 35 14.47 5.53 -6.07
N LYS A 36 14.82 6.67 -6.69
CA LYS A 36 13.83 7.57 -7.30
C LYS A 36 13.02 6.88 -8.41
N SER A 37 13.67 6.07 -9.24
CA SER A 37 12.98 5.35 -10.32
C SER A 37 12.03 4.26 -9.78
N GLU A 38 12.47 3.51 -8.77
CA GLU A 38 11.67 2.47 -8.11
C GLU A 38 10.46 3.06 -7.36
N ILE A 39 10.68 4.15 -6.62
CA ILE A 39 9.60 4.89 -5.96
C ILE A 39 8.63 5.46 -7.01
N LYS A 40 9.12 6.03 -8.11
CA LYS A 40 8.24 6.57 -9.17
C LYS A 40 7.34 5.49 -9.78
N VAL A 41 7.89 4.30 -10.04
CA VAL A 41 7.12 3.16 -10.53
C VAL A 41 6.08 2.74 -9.50
N SER A 42 6.48 2.66 -8.22
CA SER A 42 5.60 2.27 -7.11
C SER A 42 4.46 3.27 -6.89
N VAL A 43 4.75 4.58 -6.92
CA VAL A 43 3.76 5.66 -6.80
C VAL A 43 2.82 5.68 -7.99
N LYS A 44 3.32 5.48 -9.22
CA LYS A 44 2.47 5.46 -10.41
C LYS A 44 1.48 4.30 -10.35
N HIS A 45 1.96 3.07 -10.13
CA HIS A 45 1.08 1.90 -10.10
C HIS A 45 0.21 1.87 -8.85
N GLY A 46 0.74 2.29 -7.70
CA GLY A 46 -0.03 2.46 -6.47
C GLY A 46 -1.13 3.50 -6.63
N GLY A 47 -0.82 4.66 -7.21
CA GLY A 47 -1.79 5.73 -7.46
C GLY A 47 -2.88 5.34 -8.46
N VAL A 48 -2.50 4.71 -9.59
CA VAL A 48 -3.47 4.16 -10.56
C VAL A 48 -4.31 3.07 -9.90
N GLY A 49 -3.69 2.16 -9.13
CA GLY A 49 -4.39 1.11 -8.41
C GLY A 49 -5.43 1.67 -7.45
N ILE A 50 -5.06 2.64 -6.61
CA ILE A 50 -5.98 3.33 -5.69
C ILE A 50 -7.12 4.01 -6.47
N GLY A 51 -6.81 4.69 -7.57
CA GLY A 51 -7.82 5.32 -8.42
C GLY A 51 -8.81 4.32 -9.02
N LEU A 52 -8.32 3.19 -9.54
CA LEU A 52 -9.15 2.12 -10.09
C LEU A 52 -10.02 1.47 -9.01
N PHE A 53 -9.47 1.18 -7.82
CA PHE A 53 -10.24 0.64 -6.71
C PHE A 53 -11.28 1.62 -6.19
N ALA A 54 -10.98 2.92 -6.12
CA ALA A 54 -11.95 3.95 -5.76
C ALA A 54 -13.10 4.02 -6.79
N GLY A 55 -12.77 4.01 -8.09
CA GLY A 55 -13.76 3.97 -9.16
C GLY A 55 -14.62 2.70 -9.12
N ALA A 56 -14.01 1.54 -8.90
CA ALA A 56 -14.71 0.26 -8.76
C ALA A 56 -15.62 0.25 -7.52
N ALA A 57 -15.19 0.78 -6.38
CA ALA A 57 -16.00 0.90 -5.18
C ALA A 57 -17.21 1.82 -5.41
N PHE A 58 -17.00 2.97 -6.08
CA PHE A 58 -18.09 3.90 -6.43
C PHE A 58 -19.10 3.26 -7.38
N LEU A 59 -18.64 2.64 -8.48
CA LEU A 59 -19.52 1.96 -9.42
C LEU A 59 -20.22 0.76 -8.78
N GLY A 60 -19.53 0.02 -7.91
CA GLY A 60 -20.11 -1.06 -7.12
C GLY A 60 -21.24 -0.58 -6.21
N LEU A 61 -21.06 0.57 -5.54
CA LEU A 61 -22.11 1.19 -4.74
C LEU A 61 -23.34 1.56 -5.60
N LEU A 62 -23.13 2.19 -6.75
CA LEU A 62 -24.22 2.53 -7.68
C LEU A 62 -24.93 1.27 -8.20
N ALA A 63 -24.18 0.22 -8.54
CA ALA A 63 -24.72 -1.05 -8.98
C ALA A 63 -25.58 -1.72 -7.89
N ILE A 64 -25.16 -1.69 -6.63
CA ILE A 64 -25.94 -2.20 -5.49
C ILE A 64 -27.24 -1.41 -5.35
N ILE A 65 -27.22 -0.08 -5.46
CA ILE A 65 -28.44 0.75 -5.39
C ILE A 65 -29.41 0.37 -6.52
N MET A 66 -28.93 0.29 -7.77
CA MET A 66 -29.76 -0.11 -8.91
C MET A 66 -30.29 -1.54 -8.77
N LEU A 67 -29.46 -2.48 -8.31
CA LEU A 67 -29.86 -3.85 -8.05
C LEU A 67 -30.95 -3.92 -6.97
N SER A 68 -30.86 -3.10 -5.93
CA SER A 68 -31.87 -3.04 -4.87
C SER A 68 -33.24 -2.64 -5.41
N VAL A 69 -33.27 -1.60 -6.25
CA VAL A 69 -34.50 -1.15 -6.93
C VAL A 69 -35.00 -2.25 -7.87
N ALA A 70 -34.13 -2.85 -8.67
CA ALA A 70 -34.50 -3.92 -9.59
C ALA A 70 -35.15 -5.11 -8.86
N ILE A 71 -34.56 -5.57 -7.76
CA ILE A 71 -35.14 -6.67 -6.95
C ILE A 71 -36.49 -6.26 -6.37
N ALA A 72 -36.63 -5.03 -5.84
CA ALA A 72 -37.91 -4.58 -5.29
C ALA A 72 -39.02 -4.55 -6.34
N TYR A 73 -38.74 -4.04 -7.54
CA TYR A 73 -39.69 -4.06 -8.66
C TYR A 73 -39.98 -5.48 -9.17
N PHE A 74 -38.98 -6.36 -9.11
CA PHE A 74 -39.15 -7.77 -9.46
C PHE A 74 -40.10 -8.49 -8.48
N ILE A 75 -39.99 -8.23 -7.18
CA ILE A 75 -40.91 -8.77 -6.15
C ILE A 75 -42.33 -8.23 -6.33
N HIS A 76 -42.47 -6.97 -6.76
CA HIS A 76 -43.76 -6.33 -7.00
C HIS A 76 -44.47 -6.81 -8.29
N TRP A 77 -43.78 -7.52 -9.18
CA TRP A 77 -44.15 -7.72 -10.58
C TRP A 77 -45.60 -8.23 -10.82
N ASN A 78 -46.26 -7.62 -11.81
CA ASN A 78 -47.49 -8.10 -12.48
C ASN A 78 -48.74 -8.31 -11.59
N GLY A 79 -49.02 -7.40 -10.66
CA GLY A 79 -50.30 -7.31 -9.95
C GLY A 79 -50.61 -8.45 -8.95
N GLN A 80 -49.75 -9.47 -8.90
CA GLN A 80 -49.76 -10.55 -7.91
C GLN A 80 -48.60 -10.47 -6.93
N GLY A 81 -47.68 -9.52 -7.15
CA GLY A 81 -46.54 -9.27 -6.28
C GLY A 81 -46.93 -8.51 -5.00
N LEU A 82 -45.94 -8.35 -4.13
CA LEU A 82 -46.09 -7.57 -2.90
C LEU A 82 -46.13 -6.07 -3.19
N ASP A 83 -46.80 -5.30 -2.33
CA ASP A 83 -46.70 -3.85 -2.40
C ASP A 83 -45.24 -3.40 -2.30
N LEU A 84 -44.92 -2.31 -3.01
CA LEU A 84 -43.54 -1.87 -3.19
C LEU A 84 -42.81 -1.60 -1.87
N HIS A 85 -43.52 -1.11 -0.85
CA HIS A 85 -42.96 -0.88 0.49
C HIS A 85 -42.50 -2.18 1.17
N TRP A 86 -43.27 -3.27 1.04
CA TRP A 86 -42.87 -4.58 1.58
C TRP A 86 -41.73 -5.19 0.77
N ALA A 87 -41.72 -5.01 -0.55
CA ALA A 87 -40.61 -5.44 -1.39
C ALA A 87 -39.27 -4.79 -0.96
N PHE A 88 -39.25 -3.48 -0.73
CA PHE A 88 -38.06 -2.78 -0.23
C PHE A 88 -37.65 -3.23 1.18
N LEU A 89 -38.61 -3.53 2.08
CA LEU A 89 -38.30 -4.07 3.40
C LEU A 89 -37.63 -5.45 3.32
N ILE A 90 -38.06 -6.32 2.39
CA ILE A 90 -37.42 -7.63 2.17
C ILE A 90 -35.98 -7.45 1.68
N VAL A 91 -35.76 -6.57 0.70
CA VAL A 91 -34.40 -6.27 0.19
C VAL A 91 -33.52 -5.69 1.29
N PHE A 92 -34.06 -4.79 2.12
CA PHE A 92 -33.36 -4.25 3.29
C PHE A 92 -32.99 -5.35 4.29
N ALA A 93 -33.93 -6.22 4.65
CA ALA A 93 -33.68 -7.34 5.56
C ALA A 93 -32.59 -8.28 5.02
N LEU A 94 -32.59 -8.55 3.70
CA LEU A 94 -31.53 -9.32 3.05
C LEU A 94 -30.15 -8.68 3.25
N TYR A 95 -30.01 -7.37 3.06
CA TYR A 95 -28.73 -6.68 3.29
C TYR A 95 -28.32 -6.65 4.75
N VAL A 96 -29.26 -6.50 5.69
CA VAL A 96 -28.96 -6.60 7.13
C VAL A 96 -28.41 -7.99 7.48
N LEU A 97 -28.99 -9.05 6.92
CA LEU A 97 -28.50 -10.42 7.12
C LEU A 97 -27.08 -10.61 6.55
N ILE A 98 -26.84 -10.14 5.33
CA ILE A 98 -25.50 -10.21 4.69
C ILE A 98 -24.48 -9.40 5.49
N ALA A 99 -24.82 -8.17 5.89
CA ALA A 99 -23.96 -7.31 6.68
C ALA A 99 -23.66 -7.93 8.06
N GLY A 100 -24.66 -8.52 8.72
CA GLY A 100 -24.49 -9.25 9.97
C GLY A 100 -23.53 -10.43 9.81
N LEU A 101 -23.67 -11.24 8.76
CA LEU A 101 -22.77 -12.36 8.48
C LEU A 101 -21.33 -11.87 8.25
N LEU A 102 -21.14 -10.85 7.42
CA LEU A 102 -19.82 -10.27 7.15
C LEU A 102 -19.19 -9.69 8.43
N ALA A 103 -19.96 -9.01 9.26
CA ALA A 103 -19.48 -8.49 10.55
C ALA A 103 -19.05 -9.62 11.49
N LEU A 104 -19.83 -10.71 11.59
CA LEU A 104 -19.48 -11.87 12.41
C LEU A 104 -18.19 -12.54 11.92
N VAL A 105 -18.05 -12.74 10.61
CA VAL A 105 -16.81 -13.28 10.01
C VAL A 105 -15.64 -12.34 10.26
N GLY A 106 -15.81 -11.04 10.03
CA GLY A 106 -14.78 -10.03 10.27
C GLY A 106 -14.30 -10.01 11.72
N ILE A 107 -15.22 -10.04 12.69
CA ILE A 107 -14.88 -10.13 14.12
C ILE A 107 -14.10 -11.42 14.42
N LYS A 108 -14.48 -12.56 13.84
CA LYS A 108 -13.73 -13.82 14.00
C LYS A 108 -12.32 -13.74 13.41
N GLN A 109 -12.15 -13.08 12.27
CA GLN A 109 -10.82 -12.91 11.66
C GLN A 109 -9.94 -11.97 12.47
N VAL A 110 -10.47 -10.83 12.93
CA VAL A 110 -9.72 -9.90 13.80
C VAL A 110 -9.28 -10.58 15.10
N LYS A 111 -10.15 -11.39 15.71
CA LYS A 111 -9.82 -12.15 16.93
C LYS A 111 -8.73 -13.20 16.73
N GLN A 112 -8.49 -13.68 15.50
CA GLN A 112 -7.41 -14.61 15.19
C GLN A 112 -6.04 -13.93 15.07
N VAL A 113 -6.01 -12.61 14.87
CA VAL A 113 -4.75 -11.86 14.81
C VAL A 113 -4.17 -11.78 16.22
N LYS A 114 -3.19 -12.63 16.51
CA LYS A 114 -2.39 -12.54 17.74
C LYS A 114 -1.46 -11.33 17.65
N ALA A 115 -1.26 -10.65 18.77
CA ALA A 115 -0.29 -9.57 18.86
C ALA A 115 1.12 -10.10 18.50
N PRO A 116 1.98 -9.32 17.83
CA PRO A 116 3.31 -9.76 17.44
C PRO A 116 4.22 -9.84 18.67
N GLU A 117 4.13 -10.97 19.39
CA GLU A 117 4.81 -11.23 20.67
C GLU A 117 6.32 -10.95 20.59
N ARG A 118 6.98 -11.41 19.53
CA ARG A 118 8.43 -11.19 19.31
C ARG A 118 8.80 -9.72 19.12
N ALA A 119 7.98 -8.94 18.41
CA ALA A 119 8.22 -7.51 18.21
C ALA A 119 8.01 -6.74 19.52
N ILE A 120 7.02 -7.13 20.31
CA ILE A 120 6.76 -6.57 21.64
C ILE A 120 7.91 -6.91 22.59
N GLU A 121 8.42 -8.14 22.56
CA GLU A 121 9.51 -8.60 23.40
C GLU A 121 10.83 -7.90 23.06
N GLN A 122 11.16 -7.76 21.77
CA GLN A 122 12.32 -6.98 21.32
C GLN A 122 12.21 -5.50 21.74
N GLY A 123 11.04 -4.89 21.57
CA GLY A 123 10.80 -3.50 22.02
C GLY A 123 10.99 -3.29 23.52
N ARG A 124 10.68 -4.30 24.35
CA ARG A 124 10.89 -4.26 25.81
C ARG A 124 12.34 -4.40 26.24
N GLN A 125 13.20 -4.98 25.42
CA GLN A 125 14.64 -5.12 25.71
C GLN A 125 15.42 -3.82 25.44
N ILE A 126 14.92 -2.95 24.54
CA ILE A 126 15.53 -1.64 24.21
C ILE A 126 15.74 -0.75 25.46
N PRO A 127 14.75 -0.53 26.34
CA PRO A 127 14.96 0.27 27.53
C PRO A 127 15.90 -0.39 28.56
N GLN A 128 15.98 -1.72 28.60
CA GLN A 128 16.92 -2.42 29.50
C GLN A 128 18.38 -2.25 29.05
N ALA A 129 18.63 -2.23 27.74
CA ALA A 129 19.95 -1.94 27.19
C ALA A 129 20.41 -0.49 27.40
N LEU A 130 19.47 0.47 27.50
CA LEU A 130 19.77 1.88 27.75
C LEU A 130 19.91 2.22 29.26
N LYS A 131 19.27 1.46 30.15
CA LYS A 131 19.27 1.72 31.60
C LYS A 131 20.51 1.19 32.34
N GLY A 132 21.34 0.34 31.70
CA GLY A 132 22.59 -0.19 32.26
C GLY A 132 23.84 0.66 32.03
N ARG A 133 23.69 1.89 31.52
CA ARG A 133 24.80 2.82 31.18
C ARG A 133 24.71 4.18 31.90
N GLY A 134 24.02 4.24 33.03
CA GLY A 134 23.95 5.41 33.91
C GLY A 134 24.67 5.15 35.22
#